data_AF-A0A813JK63-F1
#
_entry.id   AF-A0A813JK63-F1
#
_cell.length_a   1.000
_cell.length_b   1.000
_cell.length_c   1.000
_cell.angle_alpha   90.00
_cell.angle_beta   90.00
_cell.angle_gamma   90.00
#
_symmetry.space_group_name_H-M   'P 1'
#
loop_
_entity.id
_entity.type
_entity.pdbx_description
1 polymer ?
#
loop_
_entity_poly.entity_id
_entity_poly.type
_entity_poly.pdbx_seq_one_letter_code
_entity_poly.pdbx_strand_id
1 'polypeptide(L)'
;MRWRTLWGIFSVQLGFEYLLTQVSAAAAIRIAPCGPDEEEKASGVEIIWPRRGDVLAPTVARILMFRVQTVGPFQLRRDGRLALILSGTNLQGDKLVDFARLESTSKNVEVFGLSEGDYWAQPILIDHDGMTKSCWLTHSITFKIRKLLRRNRTEALLHNSQVYHRGEAGKRTQTPFLMQPNSMRDFAYVTVIWGNKYVDNVISWAAGLKAVGSTFRRICMVARGQLAPRAILILNKCCCDIQLTDPIAAPWAVTKGEWTRYEFVLTKLRVFELDRRGLRKIVLMDADMLVLQNLDELFWLPAPATAVGRETLMGDTAAPSMNAGVMVLEPSSQEFEAVMKRLDDWIAAAGPKDVLRFIEQELLDLHWDYKYTVIPLSYNVYPELLDLYPFLHHASDHQDNSTIETQVKLPLDHSVKVVHLWHRFNPGQTTNADEALRYLQTHARLTHKQMWRWYEIWWDLHQQGLALGCPEKFPVWRKWCIDSHAKYEKPELWVPVLGSFFDGEALACRHVYGFTW
;
A
#
# COMPACT_ATOMS: atom_id res chain seq x y z
N MET A 1 -63.06 -14.50 -58.64
CA MET A 1 -62.35 -13.84 -59.75
C MET A 1 -60.86 -14.17 -59.65
N ARG A 2 -60.27 -14.70 -60.73
CA ARG A 2 -58.89 -14.54 -61.25
C ARG A 2 -57.72 -14.56 -60.24
N TRP A 3 -56.90 -15.62 -60.19
CA TRP A 3 -55.71 -15.90 -61.04
C TRP A 3 -54.56 -14.89 -60.76
N ARG A 4 -53.27 -15.21 -60.56
CA ARG A 4 -52.43 -16.44 -60.65
C ARG A 4 -51.01 -16.04 -60.16
N THR A 5 -50.31 -16.92 -59.39
CA THR A 5 -48.87 -17.35 -59.47
C THR A 5 -47.69 -16.33 -59.57
N LEU A 6 -46.46 -16.47 -59.04
CA LEU A 6 -45.60 -17.56 -58.53
C LEU A 6 -44.44 -17.00 -57.62
N TRP A 7 -44.03 -17.81 -56.64
CA TRP A 7 -42.68 -18.11 -56.08
C TRP A 7 -41.71 -17.04 -55.54
N GLY A 8 -41.29 -17.26 -54.29
CA GLY A 8 -40.05 -16.75 -53.68
C GLY A 8 -39.88 -17.26 -52.24
N ILE A 9 -38.80 -18.01 -51.98
CA ILE A 9 -38.33 -18.38 -50.64
C ILE A 9 -37.78 -17.11 -49.95
N PHE A 10 -38.02 -16.98 -48.64
CA PHE A 10 -37.30 -16.23 -47.58
C PHE A 10 -38.17 -15.29 -46.74
N SER A 11 -37.90 -15.36 -45.42
CA SER A 11 -37.58 -14.20 -44.57
C SER A 11 -38.54 -13.89 -43.41
N VAL A 12 -37.97 -14.05 -42.20
CA VAL A 12 -37.98 -13.05 -41.12
C VAL A 12 -39.35 -12.64 -40.63
N GLN A 13 -39.79 -13.34 -39.58
CA GLN A 13 -40.77 -12.81 -38.66
C GLN A 13 -40.02 -12.15 -37.50
N LEU A 14 -40.33 -10.86 -37.31
CA LEU A 14 -39.94 -9.93 -36.24
C LEU A 14 -38.72 -9.05 -36.52
N GLY A 15 -38.92 -8.10 -37.45
CA GLY A 15 -38.26 -6.80 -37.42
C GLY A 15 -39.25 -5.72 -36.98
N PHE A 16 -38.70 -4.68 -36.33
CA PHE A 16 -39.24 -3.31 -36.19
C PHE A 16 -40.55 -3.20 -35.39
N GLU A 17 -40.50 -2.72 -34.15
CA GLU A 17 -40.54 -1.30 -33.77
C GLU A 17 -40.29 -1.27 -32.24
N TYR A 18 -39.44 -0.46 -31.62
CA TYR A 18 -39.26 0.97 -31.79
C TYR A 18 -37.83 1.34 -31.35
N LEU A 19 -37.00 1.67 -32.34
CA LEU A 19 -35.83 2.50 -32.18
C LEU A 19 -36.24 3.85 -31.57
N LEU A 20 -35.36 4.42 -30.74
CA LEU A 20 -35.37 5.77 -30.15
C LEU A 20 -36.04 5.83 -28.77
N THR A 21 -35.29 6.09 -27.69
CA THR A 21 -34.81 7.45 -27.37
C THR A 21 -33.75 7.34 -26.25
N GLN A 22 -32.55 7.93 -26.24
CA GLN A 22 -31.77 8.72 -27.19
C GLN A 22 -30.28 8.44 -26.87
N VAL A 23 -29.48 8.25 -27.93
CA VAL A 23 -28.01 8.39 -28.05
C VAL A 23 -27.17 8.29 -26.76
N SER A 24 -26.50 7.15 -26.58
CA SER A 24 -25.02 7.17 -26.52
C SER A 24 -24.41 5.86 -27.08
N ALA A 25 -23.81 6.00 -28.27
CA ALA A 25 -22.75 5.18 -28.87
C ALA A 25 -22.91 3.64 -29.04
N ALA A 26 -23.91 3.18 -29.80
CA ALA A 26 -23.88 1.85 -30.45
C ALA A 26 -23.38 1.96 -31.91
N ALA A 27 -22.10 1.67 -32.14
CA ALA A 27 -21.65 1.23 -33.46
C ALA A 27 -21.91 -0.29 -33.53
N ALA A 28 -22.85 -0.72 -34.38
CA ALA A 28 -23.22 -2.12 -34.51
C ALA A 28 -22.02 -2.96 -35.00
N ILE A 29 -21.56 -3.90 -34.18
CA ILE A 29 -20.54 -4.89 -34.55
C ILE A 29 -21.10 -5.75 -35.70
N ARG A 30 -20.36 -5.89 -36.80
CA ARG A 30 -20.78 -6.65 -37.99
C ARG A 30 -20.03 -7.99 -38.06
N ILE A 31 -20.69 -9.07 -38.50
CA ILE A 31 -20.11 -10.43 -38.53
C ILE A 31 -19.72 -10.80 -39.97
N ALA A 32 -18.48 -11.24 -40.19
CA ALA A 32 -17.97 -11.78 -41.45
C ALA A 32 -17.71 -13.30 -41.38
N PRO A 33 -17.88 -14.06 -42.48
CA PRO A 33 -17.42 -15.43 -42.58
C PRO A 33 -15.88 -15.48 -42.66
N CYS A 34 -15.27 -16.57 -42.19
CA CYS A 34 -13.82 -16.73 -42.25
C CYS A 34 -13.32 -17.09 -43.65
N GLY A 35 -12.13 -16.59 -43.98
CA GLY A 35 -11.38 -17.01 -45.16
C GLY A 35 -10.84 -18.44 -45.02
N PRO A 36 -10.20 -18.99 -46.06
CA PRO A 36 -9.64 -20.34 -46.04
C PRO A 36 -8.44 -20.53 -45.09
N ASP A 37 -7.90 -19.44 -44.52
CA ASP A 37 -6.73 -19.43 -43.64
C ASP A 37 -6.95 -20.21 -42.32
N GLU A 38 -6.01 -21.11 -41.98
CA GLU A 38 -6.04 -21.91 -40.75
C GLU A 38 -5.61 -21.10 -39.52
N GLU A 39 -4.73 -20.09 -39.67
CA GLU A 39 -4.28 -19.24 -38.57
C GLU A 39 -5.41 -18.35 -38.03
N GLU A 40 -6.29 -17.89 -38.93
CA GLU A 40 -7.49 -17.14 -38.54
C GLU A 40 -8.47 -18.00 -37.74
N LYS A 41 -8.60 -19.29 -38.09
CA LYS A 41 -9.46 -20.24 -37.36
C LYS A 41 -8.92 -20.59 -35.98
N ALA A 42 -7.62 -20.48 -35.77
CA ALA A 42 -6.97 -20.69 -34.47
C ALA A 42 -6.97 -19.44 -33.57
N SER A 43 -7.42 -18.30 -34.08
CA SER A 43 -7.44 -17.02 -33.35
C SER A 43 -8.68 -16.89 -32.45
N GLY A 44 -8.50 -16.29 -31.28
CA GLY A 44 -9.59 -16.10 -30.33
C GLY A 44 -9.24 -15.28 -29.09
N VAL A 45 -10.18 -15.24 -28.17
CA VAL A 45 -10.04 -14.55 -26.88
C VAL A 45 -10.78 -15.29 -25.77
N GLU A 46 -10.14 -15.39 -24.61
CA GLU A 46 -10.66 -16.03 -23.41
C GLU A 46 -10.63 -15.08 -22.22
N ILE A 47 -11.65 -15.13 -21.36
CA ILE A 47 -11.65 -14.44 -20.06
C ILE A 47 -10.94 -15.34 -19.05
N ILE A 48 -9.85 -14.84 -18.47
CA ILE A 48 -9.09 -15.55 -17.42
C ILE A 48 -9.48 -15.10 -16.01
N TRP A 49 -10.09 -13.92 -15.87
CA TRP A 49 -10.71 -13.46 -14.64
C TRP A 49 -11.85 -12.48 -14.92
N PRO A 50 -12.99 -12.52 -14.20
CA PRO A 50 -13.39 -13.57 -13.25
C PRO A 50 -13.55 -14.94 -13.93
N ARG A 51 -13.50 -16.03 -13.15
CA ARG A 51 -13.62 -17.39 -13.68
C ARG A 51 -15.08 -17.81 -13.74
N ARG A 52 -15.37 -18.78 -14.61
CA ARG A 52 -16.70 -19.38 -14.72
C ARG A 52 -17.12 -19.97 -13.37
N GLY A 53 -18.28 -19.54 -12.87
CA GLY A 53 -18.87 -19.98 -11.61
C GLY A 53 -18.45 -19.16 -10.39
N ASP A 54 -17.59 -18.15 -10.54
CA ASP A 54 -17.15 -17.32 -9.41
C ASP A 54 -18.32 -16.62 -8.73
N VAL A 55 -18.21 -16.48 -7.39
CA VAL A 55 -19.11 -15.67 -6.57
C VAL A 55 -18.31 -14.52 -5.99
N LEU A 56 -18.51 -13.33 -6.55
CA LEU A 56 -17.79 -12.11 -6.22
C LEU A 56 -18.56 -11.29 -5.20
N ALA A 57 -17.82 -10.59 -4.33
CA ALA A 57 -18.42 -9.68 -3.37
C ALA A 57 -18.89 -8.39 -4.06
N PRO A 58 -19.98 -7.75 -3.58
CA PRO A 58 -20.52 -6.52 -4.18
C PRO A 58 -19.54 -5.34 -4.13
N THR A 59 -18.53 -5.39 -3.26
CA THR A 59 -17.45 -4.40 -3.18
C THR A 59 -16.48 -4.47 -4.37
N VAL A 60 -16.29 -5.66 -4.96
CA VAL A 60 -15.48 -5.86 -6.18
C VAL A 60 -16.27 -5.45 -7.43
N ALA A 61 -17.61 -5.38 -7.33
CA ALA A 61 -18.52 -5.12 -8.45
C ALA A 61 -18.69 -3.63 -8.80
N ARG A 62 -18.21 -2.71 -7.96
CA ARG A 62 -18.23 -1.26 -8.27
C ARG A 62 -17.28 -0.90 -9.42
N ILE A 63 -16.16 -1.64 -9.53
CA ILE A 63 -15.20 -1.62 -10.63
C ILE A 63 -14.74 -3.07 -10.85
N LEU A 64 -15.46 -3.83 -11.67
CA LEU A 64 -15.09 -5.20 -11.99
C LEU A 64 -14.14 -5.22 -13.19
N MET A 65 -12.90 -5.64 -12.98
CA MET A 65 -11.95 -5.86 -14.06
C MET A 65 -12.19 -7.24 -14.69
N PHE A 66 -12.23 -7.34 -16.02
CA PHE A 66 -12.15 -8.60 -16.74
C PHE A 66 -10.76 -8.69 -17.35
N ARG A 67 -10.00 -9.70 -16.97
CA ARG A 67 -8.72 -9.96 -17.60
C ARG A 67 -8.94 -10.97 -18.72
N VAL A 68 -8.46 -10.64 -19.90
CA VAL A 68 -8.57 -11.48 -21.08
C VAL A 68 -7.21 -11.86 -21.65
N GLN A 69 -7.18 -12.96 -22.38
CA GLN A 69 -6.01 -13.43 -23.10
C GLN A 69 -6.40 -13.73 -24.54
N THR A 70 -5.62 -13.20 -25.50
CA THR A 70 -5.74 -13.62 -26.90
C THR A 70 -5.12 -15.00 -27.09
N VAL A 71 -5.78 -15.84 -27.87
CA VAL A 71 -5.34 -17.18 -28.25
C VAL A 71 -5.04 -17.14 -29.75
N GLY A 72 -3.93 -17.76 -30.17
CA GLY A 72 -3.48 -17.72 -31.57
C GLY A 72 -2.71 -16.44 -31.95
N PRO A 73 -2.53 -16.17 -33.25
CA PRO A 73 -1.65 -15.12 -33.74
C PRO A 73 -2.20 -13.69 -33.63
N PHE A 74 -3.48 -13.51 -33.27
CA PHE A 74 -4.13 -12.20 -33.21
C PHE A 74 -3.50 -11.25 -32.17
N GLN A 75 -3.03 -10.09 -32.63
CA GLN A 75 -2.42 -9.04 -31.83
C GLN A 75 -3.32 -7.80 -31.77
N LEU A 76 -3.84 -7.48 -30.58
CA LEU A 76 -4.71 -6.32 -30.30
C LEU A 76 -4.13 -4.94 -30.71
N ARG A 77 -2.83 -4.83 -30.98
CA ARG A 77 -2.22 -3.57 -31.46
C ARG A 77 -2.19 -3.48 -32.99
N ARG A 78 -2.15 -4.62 -33.68
CA ARG A 78 -1.87 -4.71 -35.11
C ARG A 78 -3.03 -5.22 -35.94
N ASP A 79 -3.94 -6.01 -35.37
CA ASP A 79 -4.96 -6.72 -36.14
C ASP A 79 -6.39 -6.24 -35.83
N GLY A 80 -6.61 -5.59 -34.68
CA GLY A 80 -7.92 -5.07 -34.29
C GLY A 80 -8.05 -4.81 -32.79
N ARG A 81 -9.29 -4.70 -32.28
CA ARG A 81 -9.65 -4.34 -30.90
C ARG A 81 -10.51 -5.41 -30.23
N LEU A 82 -10.78 -5.22 -28.93
CA LEU A 82 -11.64 -6.09 -28.13
C LEU A 82 -12.92 -5.37 -27.71
N ALA A 83 -14.06 -6.05 -27.76
CA ALA A 83 -15.30 -5.65 -27.10
C ALA A 83 -15.72 -6.69 -26.07
N LEU A 84 -16.34 -6.25 -24.98
CA LEU A 84 -16.94 -7.14 -23.98
C LEU A 84 -18.45 -6.90 -23.95
N ILE A 85 -19.22 -7.96 -24.20
CA ILE A 85 -20.66 -7.95 -23.97
C ILE A 85 -20.89 -8.45 -22.54
N LEU A 86 -21.57 -7.64 -21.73
CA LEU A 86 -22.01 -8.02 -20.41
C LEU A 86 -23.54 -8.01 -20.35
N SER A 87 -24.12 -9.09 -19.84
CA SER A 87 -25.55 -9.16 -19.59
C SER A 87 -25.80 -9.85 -18.25
N GLY A 88 -26.78 -9.40 -17.50
CA GLY A 88 -27.12 -9.99 -16.23
C GLY A 88 -28.48 -9.58 -15.74
N THR A 89 -28.90 -10.23 -14.67
CA THR A 89 -30.13 -9.90 -13.96
C THR A 89 -29.76 -9.57 -12.54
N ASN A 90 -30.12 -8.37 -12.07
CA ASN A 90 -29.92 -7.99 -10.67
C ASN A 90 -30.89 -8.79 -9.76
N LEU A 91 -30.70 -8.70 -8.44
CA LEU A 91 -31.58 -9.37 -7.47
C LEU A 91 -33.04 -8.89 -7.52
N GLN A 92 -33.30 -7.71 -8.09
CA GLN A 92 -34.64 -7.13 -8.26
C GLN A 92 -35.35 -7.64 -9.53
N GLY A 93 -34.67 -8.39 -10.39
CA GLY A 93 -35.21 -8.91 -11.64
C GLY A 93 -35.01 -8.00 -12.86
N ASP A 94 -34.33 -6.86 -12.69
CA ASP A 94 -34.01 -5.96 -13.80
C ASP A 94 -32.91 -6.57 -14.67
N LYS A 95 -33.14 -6.57 -15.99
CA LYS A 95 -32.14 -6.97 -16.97
C LYS A 95 -31.20 -5.81 -17.23
N LEU A 96 -29.92 -6.01 -16.93
CA LEU A 96 -28.83 -5.13 -17.31
C LEU A 96 -28.17 -5.73 -18.55
N VAL A 97 -28.16 -4.97 -19.64
CA VAL A 97 -27.35 -5.28 -20.82
C VAL A 97 -26.46 -4.07 -21.02
N ASP A 98 -25.15 -4.28 -20.88
CA ASP A 98 -24.15 -3.22 -21.05
C ASP A 98 -23.08 -3.67 -22.04
N PHE A 99 -22.57 -2.71 -22.81
CA PHE A 99 -21.60 -2.92 -23.87
C PHE A 99 -20.35 -2.09 -23.58
N ALA A 100 -19.32 -2.74 -23.05
CA ALA A 100 -18.03 -2.11 -22.86
C ALA A 100 -17.19 -2.27 -24.15
N ARG A 101 -17.10 -1.19 -24.94
CA ARG A 101 -16.21 -1.12 -26.10
C ARG A 101 -14.85 -0.60 -25.65
N LEU A 102 -13.79 -1.38 -25.84
CA LEU A 102 -12.43 -0.93 -25.55
C LEU A 102 -11.76 -0.42 -26.81
N GLU A 103 -11.20 0.78 -26.74
CA GLU A 103 -10.27 1.33 -27.75
C GLU A 103 -8.80 1.07 -27.41
N SER A 104 -8.52 0.23 -26.40
CA SER A 104 -7.23 0.17 -25.72
C SER A 104 -6.49 -1.14 -25.96
N THR A 105 -5.16 -1.07 -26.07
CA THR A 105 -4.20 -2.19 -26.12
C THR A 105 -4.13 -3.01 -24.82
N SER A 106 -4.97 -2.72 -23.82
CA SER A 106 -4.99 -3.37 -22.53
C SER A 106 -5.65 -4.76 -22.59
N LYS A 107 -5.03 -5.74 -21.90
CA LYS A 107 -5.62 -7.06 -21.64
C LYS A 107 -6.63 -7.06 -20.49
N ASN A 108 -6.93 -5.88 -19.94
CA ASN A 108 -7.86 -5.66 -18.84
C ASN A 108 -9.03 -4.80 -19.33
N VAL A 109 -10.26 -5.25 -19.06
CA VAL A 109 -11.52 -4.56 -19.37
C VAL A 109 -12.18 -4.16 -18.06
N GLU A 110 -12.29 -2.88 -17.77
CA GLU A 110 -12.97 -2.43 -16.56
C GLU A 110 -14.46 -2.22 -16.85
N VAL A 111 -15.32 -2.81 -16.02
CA VAL A 111 -16.76 -2.61 -16.07
C VAL A 111 -17.22 -2.03 -14.73
N PHE A 112 -17.96 -0.95 -14.80
CA PHE A 112 -18.37 -0.18 -13.64
C PHE A 112 -19.84 -0.46 -13.30
N GLY A 113 -20.18 -0.30 -12.02
CA GLY A 113 -21.59 -0.19 -11.61
C GLY A 113 -22.38 -1.49 -11.60
N LEU A 114 -21.73 -2.65 -11.44
CA LEU A 114 -22.45 -3.92 -11.28
C LEU A 114 -23.02 -4.04 -9.86
N SER A 115 -24.30 -4.40 -9.77
CA SER A 115 -25.02 -4.62 -8.52
C SER A 115 -25.03 -6.10 -8.15
N GLU A 116 -25.70 -6.47 -7.06
CA GLU A 116 -25.88 -7.90 -6.75
C GLU A 116 -26.77 -8.54 -7.81
N GLY A 117 -26.28 -9.57 -8.48
CA GLY A 117 -26.92 -10.17 -9.66
C GLY A 117 -26.22 -11.42 -10.16
N ASP A 118 -26.88 -12.15 -11.05
CA ASP A 118 -26.23 -13.19 -11.85
C ASP A 118 -25.84 -12.59 -13.19
N TYR A 119 -24.58 -12.75 -13.57
CA TYR A 119 -24.00 -12.09 -14.73
C TYR A 119 -23.38 -13.12 -15.68
N TRP A 120 -23.36 -12.74 -16.94
CA TRP A 120 -22.75 -13.43 -18.05
C TRP A 120 -21.91 -12.43 -18.83
N ALA A 121 -20.71 -12.83 -19.22
CA ALA A 121 -19.82 -12.00 -20.04
C ALA A 121 -19.29 -12.81 -21.22
N GLN A 122 -19.19 -12.15 -22.38
CA GLN A 122 -18.57 -12.72 -23.57
C GLN A 122 -17.67 -11.68 -24.25
N PRO A 123 -16.37 -11.98 -24.44
CA PRO A 123 -15.46 -11.15 -25.20
C PRO A 123 -15.65 -11.40 -26.70
N ILE A 124 -15.44 -10.37 -27.52
CA ILE A 124 -15.51 -10.44 -28.98
C ILE A 124 -14.31 -9.69 -29.56
N LEU A 125 -13.55 -10.35 -30.43
CA LEU A 125 -12.52 -9.70 -31.23
C LEU A 125 -13.17 -8.96 -32.41
N ILE A 126 -12.64 -7.79 -32.73
CA ILE A 126 -13.07 -6.95 -33.84
C ILE A 126 -11.83 -6.55 -34.63
N ASP A 127 -11.76 -6.76 -35.94
CA ASP A 127 -10.64 -6.31 -36.77
C ASP A 127 -10.62 -4.78 -37.00
N HIS A 128 -9.63 -4.28 -37.74
CA HIS A 128 -9.53 -2.86 -38.10
C HIS A 128 -10.70 -2.33 -38.92
N ASP A 129 -11.39 -3.19 -39.68
CA ASP A 129 -12.55 -2.82 -40.48
C ASP A 129 -13.84 -2.79 -39.64
N GLY A 130 -13.74 -3.09 -38.33
CA GLY A 130 -14.88 -3.11 -37.42
C GLY A 130 -15.72 -4.38 -37.54
N MET A 131 -15.17 -5.45 -38.12
CA MET A 131 -15.82 -6.74 -38.32
C MET A 131 -15.36 -7.76 -37.27
N THR A 132 -16.27 -8.63 -36.84
CA THR A 132 -15.94 -9.84 -36.09
C THR A 132 -16.08 -11.06 -36.99
N LYS A 133 -15.21 -12.07 -36.84
CA LYS A 133 -15.25 -13.28 -37.69
C LYS A 133 -15.94 -14.44 -36.99
N SER A 134 -16.78 -15.18 -37.72
CA SER A 134 -17.59 -16.27 -37.16
C SER A 134 -16.80 -17.48 -36.65
N CYS A 135 -15.55 -17.67 -37.09
CA CYS A 135 -14.68 -18.76 -36.63
C CYS A 135 -13.77 -18.38 -35.45
N TRP A 136 -13.74 -17.11 -35.02
CA TRP A 136 -12.91 -16.74 -33.88
C TRP A 136 -13.43 -17.36 -32.59
N LEU A 137 -12.53 -17.98 -31.84
CA LEU A 137 -12.87 -18.61 -30.57
C LEU A 137 -13.20 -17.52 -29.54
N THR A 138 -14.39 -17.58 -28.98
CA THR A 138 -14.80 -16.71 -27.87
C THR A 138 -15.37 -17.58 -26.75
N HIS A 139 -14.83 -17.43 -25.55
CA HIS A 139 -15.34 -18.14 -24.38
C HIS A 139 -16.16 -17.22 -23.52
N SER A 140 -17.38 -17.66 -23.21
CA SER A 140 -18.24 -16.95 -22.30
C SER A 140 -18.20 -17.55 -20.91
N ILE A 141 -18.41 -16.67 -19.93
CA ILE A 141 -18.43 -17.05 -18.52
C ILE A 141 -19.74 -16.60 -17.88
N THR A 142 -20.12 -17.32 -16.84
CA THR A 142 -21.15 -16.89 -15.90
C THR A 142 -20.52 -16.70 -14.54
N PHE A 143 -20.92 -15.66 -13.81
CA PHE A 143 -20.44 -15.36 -12.46
C PHE A 143 -21.57 -14.69 -11.67
N LYS A 144 -21.44 -14.67 -10.34
CA LYS A 144 -22.46 -14.11 -9.45
C LYS A 144 -21.85 -13.00 -8.63
N ILE A 145 -22.62 -11.94 -8.39
CA ILE A 145 -22.28 -10.91 -7.40
C ILE A 145 -23.26 -11.07 -6.24
N ARG A 146 -22.74 -11.46 -5.08
CA ARG A 146 -23.53 -11.76 -3.88
C ARG A 146 -22.79 -11.29 -2.63
N LYS A 147 -23.53 -10.78 -1.64
CA LYS A 147 -22.99 -10.61 -0.29
C LYS A 147 -22.52 -11.95 0.26
N LEU A 148 -21.21 -12.17 0.29
CA LEU A 148 -20.62 -13.41 0.78
C LEU A 148 -20.98 -13.61 2.26
N LEU A 149 -21.81 -14.63 2.54
CA LEU A 149 -22.13 -15.04 3.90
C LEU A 149 -20.87 -15.57 4.60
N ARG A 150 -20.76 -15.23 5.90
CA ARG A 150 -19.60 -15.33 6.81
C ARG A 150 -19.03 -16.74 7.08
N ARG A 151 -18.88 -17.63 6.11
CA ARG A 151 -18.12 -18.89 6.30
C ARG A 151 -17.14 -19.10 5.16
N ASN A 152 -15.91 -19.47 5.53
CA ASN A 152 -14.79 -19.89 4.67
C ASN A 152 -13.81 -18.86 4.09
N ARG A 153 -13.63 -17.68 4.71
CA ARG A 153 -12.39 -16.89 4.51
C ARG A 153 -11.28 -17.27 5.50
N THR A 154 -11.63 -17.70 6.71
CA THR A 154 -10.68 -18.27 7.69
C THR A 154 -10.05 -19.56 7.17
N GLU A 155 -10.80 -20.41 6.47
CA GLU A 155 -10.27 -21.64 5.87
C GLU A 155 -9.35 -21.37 4.67
N ALA A 156 -9.59 -20.32 3.86
CA ALA A 156 -8.67 -19.95 2.78
C ALA A 156 -7.35 -19.36 3.33
N LEU A 157 -7.42 -18.58 4.42
CA LEU A 157 -6.25 -18.10 5.15
C LEU A 157 -5.50 -19.23 5.88
N LEU A 158 -6.22 -20.16 6.49
CA LEU A 158 -5.65 -21.37 7.11
C LEU A 158 -5.07 -22.31 6.06
N HIS A 159 -5.69 -22.45 4.88
CA HIS A 159 -5.19 -23.28 3.79
C HIS A 159 -3.90 -22.68 3.23
N ASN A 160 -3.85 -21.37 2.99
CA ASN A 160 -2.61 -20.70 2.57
C ASN A 160 -1.55 -20.79 3.68
N SER A 161 -1.90 -20.57 4.95
CA SER A 161 -1.03 -20.78 6.13
C SER A 161 -0.48 -22.21 6.23
N GLN A 162 -1.30 -23.22 5.95
CA GLN A 162 -0.89 -24.63 5.93
C GLN A 162 -0.09 -25.04 4.69
N VAL A 163 -0.21 -24.28 3.59
CA VAL A 163 0.69 -24.37 2.42
C VAL A 163 2.04 -23.69 2.75
N TYR A 164 2.04 -22.57 3.48
CA TYR A 164 3.26 -21.93 4.00
C TYR A 164 4.05 -22.85 4.95
N HIS A 165 3.39 -23.67 5.75
CA HIS A 165 4.06 -24.67 6.61
C HIS A 165 4.59 -25.91 5.87
N ARG A 166 4.28 -26.09 4.58
CA ARG A 166 4.73 -27.23 3.75
C ARG A 166 5.94 -26.93 2.85
N GLY A 167 6.55 -25.74 2.99
CA GLY A 167 7.83 -25.42 2.37
C GLY A 167 9.00 -26.15 3.04
N GLU A 168 9.38 -27.29 2.45
CA GLU A 168 10.63 -28.05 2.57
C GLU A 168 11.22 -28.31 3.97
N ALA A 169 11.01 -29.54 4.45
CA ALA A 169 11.82 -30.14 5.50
C ALA A 169 13.26 -30.42 5.00
N GLY A 170 14.13 -29.41 5.10
CA GLY A 170 15.57 -29.56 4.98
C GLY A 170 16.14 -30.39 6.15
N LYS A 171 17.13 -31.23 5.85
CA LYS A 171 17.84 -32.09 6.83
C LYS A 171 18.37 -31.27 8.02
N ARG A 172 18.21 -31.82 9.23
CA ARG A 172 18.76 -31.31 10.50
C ARG A 172 20.26 -31.04 10.38
N THR A 173 20.64 -29.77 10.27
CA THR A 173 21.98 -29.28 10.60
C THR A 173 22.07 -29.01 12.10
N GLN A 174 23.24 -29.23 12.70
CA GLN A 174 23.50 -29.06 14.14
C GLN A 174 23.67 -27.58 14.57
N THR A 175 23.41 -26.63 13.67
CA THR A 175 23.43 -25.19 13.93
C THR A 175 22.00 -24.69 14.12
N PRO A 176 21.70 -23.82 15.10
CA PRO A 176 20.36 -23.25 15.25
C PRO A 176 19.90 -22.60 13.94
N PHE A 177 18.72 -22.98 13.43
CA PHE A 177 18.12 -22.47 12.19
C PHE A 177 17.91 -20.94 12.21
N LEU A 178 17.86 -20.33 13.41
CA LEU A 178 17.63 -18.90 13.61
C LEU A 178 18.80 -18.28 14.39
N MET A 179 19.36 -17.19 13.85
CA MET A 179 20.44 -16.43 14.50
C MET A 179 20.00 -15.97 15.90
N GLN A 180 20.73 -16.40 16.93
CA GLN A 180 20.53 -15.96 18.31
C GLN A 180 21.49 -14.81 18.63
N PRO A 181 21.09 -13.81 19.44
CA PRO A 181 21.98 -12.75 19.89
C PRO A 181 23.13 -13.33 20.74
N ASN A 182 24.35 -12.85 20.53
CA ASN A 182 25.53 -13.22 21.31
C ASN A 182 25.66 -12.31 22.53
N SER A 183 25.01 -11.14 22.49
CA SER A 183 24.92 -10.20 23.60
C SER A 183 23.61 -9.40 23.49
N MET A 184 23.24 -8.66 24.54
CA MET A 184 22.10 -7.74 24.46
C MET A 184 22.29 -6.57 23.47
N ARG A 185 23.45 -6.47 22.80
CA ARG A 185 23.85 -5.29 22.02
C ARG A 185 24.10 -5.53 20.54
N ASP A 186 24.16 -6.77 20.09
CA ASP A 186 24.42 -7.11 18.69
C ASP A 186 23.14 -7.16 17.84
N PHE A 187 21.98 -7.08 18.49
CA PHE A 187 20.66 -6.94 17.86
C PHE A 187 20.06 -5.59 18.23
N ALA A 188 19.47 -4.88 17.26
CA ALA A 188 18.92 -3.54 17.52
C ALA A 188 17.73 -3.20 16.63
N TYR A 189 16.79 -2.42 17.17
CA TYR A 189 15.91 -1.61 16.34
C TYR A 189 16.69 -0.42 15.83
N VAL A 190 16.57 -0.12 14.55
CA VAL A 190 17.28 0.98 13.90
C VAL A 190 16.28 1.90 13.23
N THR A 191 16.46 3.21 13.37
CA THR A 191 15.78 4.21 12.53
C THR A 191 16.80 5.20 11.97
N VAL A 192 16.49 5.82 10.84
CA VAL A 192 17.37 6.76 10.13
C VAL A 192 16.73 8.14 10.08
N ILE A 193 17.49 9.17 10.43
CA ILE A 193 16.99 10.53 10.64
C ILE A 193 17.76 11.52 9.76
N TRP A 194 17.00 12.32 9.00
CA TRP A 194 17.49 13.28 8.00
C TRP A 194 16.81 14.63 8.12
N GLY A 195 16.87 15.22 9.31
CA GLY A 195 16.32 16.55 9.56
C GLY A 195 15.57 16.65 10.88
N ASN A 196 15.49 17.88 11.38
CA ASN A 196 14.77 18.21 12.61
C ASN A 196 13.28 17.83 12.55
N LYS A 197 12.67 17.85 11.35
CA LYS A 197 11.25 17.47 11.14
C LYS A 197 10.88 16.04 11.53
N TYR A 198 11.87 15.16 11.73
CA TYR A 198 11.66 13.77 12.14
C TYR A 198 11.87 13.54 13.64
N VAL A 199 12.32 14.55 14.40
CA VAL A 199 12.66 14.40 15.82
C VAL A 199 11.45 13.93 16.63
N ASP A 200 10.30 14.56 16.44
CA ASP A 200 9.06 14.20 17.13
C ASP A 200 8.62 12.76 16.80
N ASN A 201 8.80 12.33 15.54
CA ASN A 201 8.49 10.97 15.10
C ASN A 201 9.35 9.93 15.83
N VAL A 202 10.65 10.18 15.94
CA VAL A 202 11.59 9.30 16.64
C VAL A 202 11.30 9.22 18.14
N ILE A 203 10.87 10.33 18.75
CA ILE A 203 10.44 10.35 20.16
C ILE A 203 9.25 9.41 20.35
N SER A 204 8.23 9.52 19.51
CA SER A 204 7.05 8.64 19.57
C SER A 204 7.42 7.18 19.29
N TRP A 205 8.23 6.91 18.26
CA TRP A 205 8.71 5.58 17.90
C TRP A 205 9.46 4.88 19.04
N ALA A 206 10.43 5.57 19.65
CA ALA A 206 11.24 5.01 20.72
C ALA A 206 10.43 4.79 22.00
N ALA A 207 9.53 5.73 22.34
CA ALA A 207 8.59 5.57 23.44
C ALA A 207 7.64 4.40 23.21
N GLY A 208 7.15 4.21 21.98
CA GLY A 208 6.29 3.09 21.59
C GLY A 208 6.96 1.74 21.80
N LEU A 209 8.18 1.55 21.28
CA LEU A 209 8.97 0.33 21.51
C LEU A 209 9.17 0.04 23.01
N LYS A 210 9.42 1.07 23.81
CA LYS A 210 9.55 0.92 25.28
C LYS A 210 8.22 0.56 25.95
N ALA A 211 7.12 1.20 25.54
CA ALA A 211 5.79 0.98 26.11
C ALA A 211 5.27 -0.43 25.86
N VAL A 212 5.59 -1.03 24.72
CA VAL A 212 5.23 -2.42 24.39
C VAL A 212 6.21 -3.45 24.99
N GLY A 213 7.14 -3.01 25.83
CA GLY A 213 8.05 -3.88 26.58
C GLY A 213 9.20 -4.47 25.75
N SER A 214 9.56 -3.85 24.62
CA SER A 214 10.73 -4.31 23.86
C SER A 214 12.01 -4.16 24.68
N THR A 215 12.83 -5.21 24.68
CA THR A 215 14.08 -5.27 25.46
C THR A 215 15.32 -4.99 24.62
N PHE A 216 15.18 -4.91 23.30
CA PHE A 216 16.30 -4.64 22.40
C PHE A 216 16.69 -3.16 22.43
N ARG A 217 17.98 -2.91 22.24
CA ARG A 217 18.49 -1.54 22.10
C ARG A 217 17.90 -0.87 20.86
N ARG A 218 17.81 0.46 20.93
CA ARG A 218 17.35 1.32 19.85
C ARG A 218 18.52 2.16 19.37
N ILE A 219 18.72 2.22 18.07
CA ILE A 219 19.78 3.01 17.43
C ILE A 219 19.12 4.02 16.50
N CYS A 220 19.56 5.27 16.59
CA CYS A 220 19.18 6.29 15.64
C CYS A 220 20.40 6.66 14.80
N MET A 221 20.36 6.29 13.52
CA MET A 221 21.34 6.75 12.56
C MET A 221 21.00 8.18 12.15
N VAL A 222 21.89 9.11 12.46
CA VAL A 222 21.71 10.54 12.23
C VAL A 222 22.69 10.98 11.15
N ALA A 223 22.15 11.51 10.05
CA ALA A 223 22.98 12.10 9.02
C ALA A 223 23.73 13.34 9.55
N ARG A 224 25.05 13.37 9.34
CA ARG A 224 25.90 14.47 9.82
C ARG A 224 25.41 15.82 9.29
N GLY A 225 25.35 16.80 10.18
CA GLY A 225 24.94 18.16 9.84
C GLY A 225 23.44 18.36 9.60
N GLN A 226 22.62 17.30 9.65
CA GLN A 226 21.18 17.41 9.34
C GLN A 226 20.31 17.71 10.57
N LEU A 227 20.82 17.52 11.79
CA LEU A 227 20.09 17.78 13.03
C LEU A 227 20.77 18.88 13.86
N ALA A 228 19.96 19.70 14.53
CA ALA A 228 20.46 20.62 15.52
C ALA A 228 21.11 19.87 16.69
N PRO A 229 22.23 20.36 17.26
CA PRO A 229 22.90 19.70 18.38
C PRO A 229 21.98 19.42 19.59
N ARG A 230 21.02 20.31 19.85
CA ARG A 230 20.02 20.13 20.90
C ARG A 230 19.08 18.94 20.62
N ALA A 231 18.67 18.73 19.37
CA ALA A 231 17.86 17.58 18.99
C ALA A 231 18.60 16.27 19.28
N ILE A 232 19.89 16.19 18.90
CA ILE A 232 20.74 15.04 19.17
C ILE A 232 20.82 14.75 20.68
N LEU A 233 21.01 15.78 21.50
CA LEU A 233 21.06 15.63 22.97
C LEU A 233 19.76 15.09 23.56
N ILE A 234 18.61 15.54 23.06
CA ILE A 234 17.30 15.06 23.52
C ILE A 234 17.10 13.60 23.11
N LEU A 235 17.34 13.27 21.84
CA LEU A 235 17.19 11.90 21.32
C LEU A 235 18.10 10.91 22.07
N ASN A 236 19.35 11.31 22.37
CA ASN A 236 20.27 10.48 23.13
C ASN A 236 19.82 10.21 24.58
N LYS A 237 18.96 11.08 25.15
CA LYS A 237 18.42 10.91 26.50
C LYS A 237 17.15 10.05 26.54
N CYS A 238 16.21 10.31 25.65
CA CYS A 238 14.89 9.66 25.70
C CYS A 238 14.81 8.35 24.91
N CYS A 239 15.60 8.24 23.84
CA CYS A 239 15.11 7.53 22.68
C CYS A 239 16.04 6.39 22.26
N CYS A 240 17.28 6.71 21.89
CA CYS A 240 18.15 5.77 21.18
C CYS A 240 19.63 6.14 21.30
N ASP A 241 20.50 5.15 21.08
CA ASP A 241 21.92 5.35 20.88
C ASP A 241 22.14 6.08 19.54
N ILE A 242 22.75 7.27 19.58
CA ILE A 242 23.00 8.05 18.36
C ILE A 242 24.20 7.48 17.59
N GLN A 243 24.01 7.21 16.31
CA GLN A 243 25.06 6.83 15.37
C GLN A 243 25.14 7.85 14.26
N LEU A 244 26.21 8.66 14.25
CA LEU A 244 26.42 9.61 13.17
C LEU A 244 26.85 8.87 11.90
N THR A 245 26.21 9.20 10.78
CA THR A 245 26.50 8.63 9.48
C THR A 245 26.63 9.72 8.42
N ASP A 246 27.45 9.47 7.41
CA ASP A 246 27.69 10.47 6.37
C ASP A 246 26.56 10.42 5.32
N PRO A 247 26.04 11.57 4.88
CA PRO A 247 25.16 11.64 3.71
C PRO A 247 25.69 10.85 2.51
N ILE A 248 24.80 10.14 1.81
CA ILE A 248 25.03 9.64 0.45
C ILE A 248 24.45 10.67 -0.50
N ALA A 249 25.31 11.24 -1.36
CA ALA A 249 24.89 12.20 -2.37
C ALA A 249 23.96 11.53 -3.39
N ALA A 250 22.90 12.22 -3.80
CA ALA A 250 22.01 11.72 -4.82
C ALA A 250 22.68 11.87 -6.20
N PRO A 251 22.68 10.82 -7.04
CA PRO A 251 23.24 10.92 -8.38
C PRO A 251 22.44 11.90 -9.26
N TRP A 252 23.13 12.83 -9.95
CA TRP A 252 22.51 13.83 -10.86
C TRP A 252 21.47 13.22 -11.80
N ALA A 253 21.77 12.05 -12.36
CA ALA A 253 20.92 11.38 -13.34
C ALA A 253 19.53 10.99 -12.80
N VAL A 254 19.37 10.87 -11.47
CA VAL A 254 18.15 10.35 -10.83
C VAL A 254 17.33 11.44 -10.16
N THR A 255 17.90 12.63 -9.96
CA THR A 255 17.33 13.58 -8.98
C THR A 255 16.18 14.41 -9.49
N LYS A 256 16.03 14.73 -10.79
CA LYS A 256 14.95 15.59 -11.35
C LYS A 256 14.60 16.85 -10.51
N GLY A 257 15.52 17.36 -9.69
CA GLY A 257 15.28 18.46 -8.74
C GLY A 257 14.91 18.06 -7.29
N GLU A 258 14.68 16.79 -6.99
CA GLU A 258 14.38 16.23 -5.65
C GLU A 258 15.64 15.71 -4.90
N TRP A 259 16.77 16.41 -5.03
CA TRP A 259 18.06 16.00 -4.46
C TRP A 259 18.00 15.54 -3.01
N THR A 260 17.36 16.34 -2.15
CA THR A 260 17.30 16.10 -0.70
C THR A 260 16.51 14.84 -0.33
N ARG A 261 15.52 14.46 -1.15
CA ARG A 261 14.74 13.23 -0.95
C ARG A 261 15.59 12.01 -1.28
N TYR A 262 16.29 12.04 -2.41
CA TYR A 262 17.14 10.92 -2.84
C TYR A 262 18.35 10.72 -1.92
N GLU A 263 18.96 11.80 -1.44
CA GLU A 263 20.05 11.71 -0.47
C GLU A 263 19.59 11.03 0.83
N PHE A 264 18.38 11.37 1.30
CA PHE A 264 17.79 10.73 2.48
C PHE A 264 17.62 9.23 2.28
N VAL A 265 16.87 8.82 1.25
CA VAL A 265 16.52 7.41 1.03
C VAL A 265 17.75 6.56 0.67
N LEU A 266 18.75 7.14 0.01
CA LEU A 266 20.01 6.43 -0.23
C LEU A 266 20.82 6.29 1.06
N THR A 267 20.88 7.33 1.89
CA THR A 267 21.63 7.24 3.16
C THR A 267 21.03 6.23 4.13
N LYS A 268 19.73 5.94 4.01
CA LYS A 268 19.10 4.82 4.72
C LYS A 268 19.82 3.48 4.47
N LEU A 269 20.44 3.28 3.30
CA LEU A 269 21.20 2.06 2.99
C LEU A 269 22.48 1.90 3.83
N ARG A 270 22.98 2.96 4.49
CA ARG A 270 24.14 2.83 5.39
C ARG A 270 23.87 1.97 6.62
N VAL A 271 22.62 1.57 6.87
CA VAL A 271 22.28 0.57 7.90
C VAL A 271 23.05 -0.75 7.70
N PHE A 272 23.42 -1.09 6.46
CA PHE A 272 24.25 -2.27 6.17
C PHE A 272 25.67 -2.15 6.75
N GLU A 273 26.20 -0.94 6.94
CA GLU A 273 27.54 -0.73 7.53
C GLU A 273 27.57 -0.88 9.06
N LEU A 274 26.42 -1.20 9.70
CA LEU A 274 26.34 -1.40 11.15
C LEU A 274 27.02 -2.69 11.62
N ASP A 275 27.42 -3.58 10.71
CA ASP A 275 28.29 -4.72 10.99
C ASP A 275 29.63 -4.28 11.57
N ARG A 276 30.18 -3.16 11.08
CA ARG A 276 31.41 -2.51 11.62
C ARG A 276 31.25 -2.06 13.07
N ARG A 277 30.01 -1.99 13.58
CA ARG A 277 29.67 -1.65 14.97
C ARG A 277 29.31 -2.87 15.81
N GLY A 278 29.52 -4.08 15.28
CA GLY A 278 29.23 -5.33 15.95
C GLY A 278 27.74 -5.70 15.96
N LEU A 279 26.91 -5.07 15.12
CA LEU A 279 25.55 -5.56 14.92
C LEU A 279 25.56 -6.75 13.99
N ARG A 280 24.79 -7.78 14.35
CA ARG A 280 24.59 -8.97 13.53
C ARG A 280 23.18 -9.06 12.98
N LYS A 281 22.22 -8.37 13.62
CA LYS A 281 20.84 -8.32 13.14
C LYS A 281 20.16 -7.02 13.51
N ILE A 282 19.38 -6.48 12.60
CA ILE A 282 18.63 -5.24 12.83
C ILE A 282 17.19 -5.37 12.36
N VAL A 283 16.29 -4.68 13.06
CA VAL A 283 14.96 -4.35 12.54
C VAL A 283 14.98 -2.87 12.21
N LEU A 284 15.14 -2.55 10.93
CA LEU A 284 15.04 -1.18 10.43
C LEU A 284 13.57 -0.78 10.40
N MET A 285 13.27 0.38 10.99
CA MET A 285 11.95 0.99 10.98
C MET A 285 12.07 2.46 10.57
N ASP A 286 11.23 2.92 9.66
CA ASP A 286 11.10 4.35 9.39
C ASP A 286 10.67 5.10 10.66
N ALA A 287 11.05 6.37 10.75
CA ALA A 287 10.82 7.17 11.95
C ALA A 287 9.33 7.42 12.22
N ASP A 288 8.50 7.39 11.17
CA ASP A 288 7.05 7.67 11.20
C ASP A 288 6.19 6.41 11.41
N MET A 289 6.75 5.45 12.14
CA MET A 289 6.06 4.24 12.58
C MET A 289 5.46 4.40 13.98
N LEU A 290 4.17 4.14 14.10
CA LEU A 290 3.48 4.00 15.38
C LEU A 290 3.50 2.54 15.83
N VAL A 291 4.21 2.26 16.91
CA VAL A 291 4.32 0.92 17.51
C VAL A 291 3.18 0.69 18.50
N LEU A 292 2.36 -0.32 18.25
CA LEU A 292 1.16 -0.67 19.04
C LEU A 292 1.32 -1.96 19.83
N GLN A 293 2.19 -2.87 19.39
CA GLN A 293 2.47 -4.13 20.06
C GLN A 293 3.96 -4.46 20.00
N ASN A 294 4.39 -5.40 20.83
CA ASN A 294 5.75 -5.90 20.81
C ASN A 294 6.05 -6.57 19.45
N LEU A 295 7.22 -6.26 18.90
CA LEU A 295 7.70 -6.68 17.58
C LEU A 295 8.97 -7.54 17.68
N ASP A 296 9.39 -7.89 18.89
CA ASP A 296 10.69 -8.49 19.14
C ASP A 296 10.82 -9.74 18.25
N GLU A 297 9.78 -10.57 18.13
CA GLU A 297 9.77 -11.76 17.27
C GLU A 297 10.26 -11.54 15.81
N LEU A 298 10.27 -10.31 15.28
CA LEU A 298 10.88 -9.99 13.98
C LEU A 298 12.37 -10.35 13.91
N PHE A 299 13.14 -10.24 15.01
CA PHE A 299 14.57 -10.63 15.02
C PHE A 299 14.78 -12.14 14.76
N TRP A 300 13.74 -12.95 14.92
CA TRP A 300 13.77 -14.39 14.72
C TRP A 300 13.41 -14.77 13.28
N LEU A 301 13.09 -13.82 12.41
CA LEU A 301 12.85 -14.09 10.99
C LEU A 301 14.18 -14.21 10.21
N PRO A 302 14.25 -15.05 9.17
CA PRO A 302 15.38 -15.02 8.23
C PRO A 302 15.48 -13.66 7.54
N ALA A 303 16.70 -13.11 7.44
CA ALA A 303 16.94 -11.89 6.69
C ALA A 303 17.30 -12.20 5.22
N PRO A 304 16.95 -11.34 4.24
CA PRO A 304 16.10 -10.16 4.41
C PRO A 304 14.62 -10.54 4.63
N ALA A 305 13.94 -9.82 5.52
CA ALA A 305 12.48 -9.86 5.64
C ALA A 305 11.90 -8.46 5.54
N THR A 306 10.79 -8.27 4.83
CA THR A 306 10.23 -6.95 4.56
C THR A 306 8.72 -7.02 4.36
N ALA A 307 8.04 -5.89 4.54
CA ALA A 307 6.62 -5.77 4.27
C ALA A 307 6.36 -5.67 2.77
N VAL A 308 5.16 -6.06 2.35
CA VAL A 308 4.71 -5.82 0.97
C VAL A 308 4.34 -4.36 0.76
N GLY A 309 4.71 -3.86 -0.41
CA GLY A 309 4.32 -2.56 -0.94
C GLY A 309 2.82 -2.47 -1.18
N ARG A 310 2.33 -1.23 -1.24
CA ARG A 310 0.93 -0.94 -1.56
C ARG A 310 0.53 -1.57 -2.88
N GLU A 311 1.37 -1.45 -3.90
CA GLU A 311 1.10 -1.94 -5.26
C GLU A 311 0.88 -3.45 -5.25
N THR A 312 1.67 -4.19 -4.46
CA THR A 312 1.49 -5.64 -4.24
C THR A 312 0.17 -5.95 -3.55
N LEU A 313 -0.21 -5.18 -2.53
CA LEU A 313 -1.47 -5.38 -1.80
C LEU A 313 -2.69 -5.13 -2.69
N MET A 314 -2.60 -4.18 -3.62
CA MET A 314 -3.67 -3.87 -4.57
C MET A 314 -3.67 -4.81 -5.79
N GLY A 315 -2.62 -5.62 -5.98
CA GLY A 315 -2.46 -6.49 -7.14
C GLY A 315 -2.07 -5.74 -8.42
N ASP A 316 -1.50 -4.55 -8.28
CA ASP A 316 -1.14 -3.65 -9.38
C ASP A 316 0.14 -4.09 -10.11
N THR A 317 0.92 -5.02 -9.53
CA THR A 317 2.22 -5.45 -10.05
C THR A 317 2.26 -6.96 -10.34
N ALA A 318 3.02 -7.35 -11.37
CA ALA A 318 3.24 -8.75 -11.72
C ALA A 318 4.22 -9.47 -10.78
N ALA A 319 5.11 -8.72 -10.13
CA ALA A 319 6.02 -9.18 -9.10
C ALA A 319 5.73 -8.45 -7.77
N PRO A 320 5.96 -9.06 -6.61
CA PRO A 320 5.83 -8.38 -5.32
C PRO A 320 6.80 -7.20 -5.26
N SER A 321 6.29 -5.99 -5.07
CA SER A 321 7.07 -4.83 -4.57
C SER A 321 7.14 -4.87 -3.05
N MET A 322 8.27 -4.47 -2.47
CA MET A 322 8.36 -4.31 -1.03
C MET A 322 8.02 -2.88 -0.56
N ASN A 323 7.77 -2.75 0.74
CA ASN A 323 7.82 -1.50 1.45
C ASN A 323 9.00 -1.51 2.42
N ALA A 324 9.93 -0.57 2.27
CA ALA A 324 11.14 -0.48 3.09
C ALA A 324 10.88 0.13 4.47
N GLY A 325 9.63 0.36 4.85
CA GLY A 325 9.25 0.91 6.15
C GLY A 325 9.66 0.03 7.31
N VAL A 326 9.51 -1.29 7.18
CA VAL A 326 9.97 -2.26 8.19
C VAL A 326 10.75 -3.37 7.50
N MET A 327 12.03 -3.52 7.86
CA MET A 327 12.92 -4.54 7.32
C MET A 327 13.74 -5.24 8.40
N VAL A 328 13.81 -6.57 8.35
CA VAL A 328 14.74 -7.39 9.13
C VAL A 328 15.97 -7.64 8.26
N LEU A 329 17.13 -7.18 8.71
CA LEU A 329 18.38 -7.24 7.96
C LEU A 329 19.49 -7.84 8.81
N GLU A 330 20.41 -8.55 8.15
CA GLU A 330 21.74 -8.85 8.68
C GLU A 330 22.70 -7.84 8.05
N PRO A 331 23.16 -6.81 8.78
CA PRO A 331 24.00 -5.78 8.19
C PRO A 331 25.31 -6.41 7.70
N SER A 332 25.79 -5.94 6.55
CA SER A 332 27.04 -6.37 5.94
C SER A 332 27.59 -5.23 5.09
N SER A 333 28.81 -4.79 5.38
CA SER A 333 29.51 -3.80 4.56
C SER A 333 29.71 -4.28 3.11
N GLN A 334 29.81 -5.59 2.90
CA GLN A 334 29.89 -6.17 1.55
C GLN A 334 28.56 -6.06 0.81
N GLU A 335 27.44 -6.27 1.51
CA GLU A 335 26.09 -6.07 0.96
C GLU A 335 25.89 -4.60 0.58
N PHE A 336 26.32 -3.67 1.43
CA PHE A 336 26.29 -2.24 1.12
C PHE A 336 27.02 -1.93 -0.19
N GLU A 337 28.26 -2.40 -0.34
CA GLU A 337 29.05 -2.20 -1.57
C GLU A 337 28.37 -2.81 -2.80
N ALA A 338 27.76 -3.99 -2.65
CA ALA A 338 27.04 -4.67 -3.73
C ALA A 338 25.77 -3.90 -4.15
N VAL A 339 24.98 -3.39 -3.20
CA VAL A 339 23.80 -2.56 -3.46
C VAL A 339 24.19 -1.24 -4.13
N MET A 340 25.25 -0.57 -3.65
CA MET A 340 25.74 0.67 -4.26
C MET A 340 26.28 0.43 -5.67
N LYS A 341 27.00 -0.67 -5.91
CA LYS A 341 27.41 -1.04 -7.26
C LYS A 341 26.19 -1.29 -8.18
N ARG A 342 25.14 -1.93 -7.66
CA ARG A 342 23.90 -2.16 -8.41
C ARG A 342 23.22 -0.86 -8.80
N LEU A 343 23.24 0.15 -7.92
CA LEU A 343 22.77 1.49 -8.21
C LEU A 343 23.57 2.14 -9.35
N ASP A 344 24.91 2.08 -9.28
CA ASP A 344 25.78 2.63 -10.32
C ASP A 344 25.55 1.96 -11.69
N ASP A 345 25.48 0.62 -11.72
CA ASP A 345 25.20 -0.15 -12.92
C ASP A 345 23.82 0.22 -13.52
N TRP A 346 22.81 0.40 -12.65
CA TRP A 346 21.46 0.79 -13.07
C TRP A 346 21.44 2.21 -13.65
N ILE A 347 22.11 3.16 -13.03
CA ILE A 347 22.22 4.55 -13.52
C ILE A 347 22.93 4.58 -14.88
N ALA A 348 23.99 3.80 -15.04
CA ALA A 348 24.71 3.68 -16.30
C ALA A 348 23.84 3.10 -17.42
N ALA A 349 22.95 2.14 -17.11
CA ALA A 349 22.12 1.46 -18.09
C ALA A 349 20.81 2.19 -18.44
N ALA A 350 20.12 2.77 -17.46
CA ALA A 350 18.76 3.31 -17.63
C ALA A 350 18.71 4.68 -18.34
N GLY A 351 19.79 5.47 -18.26
CA GLY A 351 19.75 6.88 -18.66
C GLY A 351 18.73 7.71 -17.83
N PRO A 352 18.64 9.03 -18.02
CA PRO A 352 17.90 9.94 -17.12
C PRO A 352 16.36 9.86 -17.17
N LYS A 353 15.75 8.86 -17.83
CA LYS A 353 14.31 8.90 -18.18
C LYS A 353 13.36 8.16 -17.23
N ASP A 354 13.79 7.12 -16.54
CA ASP A 354 12.92 6.36 -15.63
C ASP A 354 13.38 6.51 -14.18
N VAL A 355 13.02 7.66 -13.59
CA VAL A 355 13.31 7.94 -12.19
C VAL A 355 12.30 7.20 -11.32
N LEU A 356 12.82 6.17 -10.66
CA LEU A 356 12.18 5.34 -9.65
C LEU A 356 11.61 6.20 -8.51
N ARG A 357 10.30 6.07 -8.26
CA ARG A 357 9.58 6.88 -7.27
C ARG A 357 10.04 6.53 -5.85
N PHE A 358 10.46 5.29 -5.62
CA PHE A 358 10.95 4.80 -4.33
C PHE A 358 12.26 4.05 -4.57
N ILE A 359 13.31 4.81 -4.92
CA ILE A 359 14.58 4.26 -5.42
C ILE A 359 15.17 3.17 -4.53
N GLU A 360 15.11 3.31 -3.21
CA GLU A 360 15.72 2.37 -2.29
C GLU A 360 14.91 1.06 -2.22
N GLN A 361 13.59 1.14 -2.34
CA GLN A 361 12.73 -0.04 -2.39
C GLN A 361 12.95 -0.79 -3.70
N GLU A 362 12.87 -0.08 -4.81
CA GLU A 362 12.99 -0.65 -6.15
C GLU A 362 14.42 -1.17 -6.41
N LEU A 363 15.44 -0.46 -5.92
CA LEU A 363 16.84 -0.91 -5.98
C LEU A 363 17.04 -2.24 -5.24
N LEU A 364 16.51 -2.34 -4.01
CA LEU A 364 16.67 -3.53 -3.18
C LEU A 364 15.80 -4.70 -3.69
N ASP A 365 14.60 -4.44 -4.20
CA ASP A 365 13.77 -5.43 -4.90
C ASP A 365 14.55 -6.06 -6.07
N LEU A 366 15.19 -5.22 -6.89
CA LEU A 366 16.02 -5.66 -8.01
C LEU A 366 17.34 -6.31 -7.58
N HIS A 367 17.92 -5.88 -6.46
CA HIS A 367 19.17 -6.42 -5.92
C HIS A 367 18.96 -7.84 -5.38
N TRP A 368 17.88 -8.05 -4.63
CA TRP A 368 17.53 -9.35 -4.06
C TRP A 368 16.76 -10.26 -5.02
N ASP A 369 16.54 -9.84 -6.27
CA ASP A 369 15.78 -10.62 -7.26
C ASP A 369 14.39 -11.00 -6.71
N TYR A 370 13.76 -10.09 -5.97
CA TYR A 370 12.48 -10.28 -5.28
C TYR A 370 12.46 -11.44 -4.27
N LYS A 371 13.64 -11.87 -3.77
CA LYS A 371 13.78 -12.96 -2.79
C LYS A 371 13.98 -12.39 -1.39
N TYR A 372 12.90 -12.33 -0.64
CA TYR A 372 12.89 -11.96 0.77
C TYR A 372 11.71 -12.60 1.49
N THR A 373 11.81 -12.72 2.81
CA THR A 373 10.69 -13.17 3.64
C THR A 373 9.65 -12.05 3.73
N VAL A 374 8.41 -12.32 3.34
CA VAL A 374 7.32 -11.35 3.50
C VAL A 374 6.84 -11.34 4.95
N ILE A 375 6.93 -10.19 5.61
CA ILE A 375 6.34 -10.00 6.95
C ILE A 375 4.84 -9.64 6.81
N PRO A 376 3.97 -10.10 7.74
CA PRO A 376 2.55 -9.80 7.68
C PRO A 376 2.25 -8.30 7.67
N LEU A 377 1.17 -7.90 7.01
CA LEU A 377 0.74 -6.51 6.91
C LEU A 377 0.50 -5.85 8.28
N SER A 378 0.20 -6.63 9.32
CA SER A 378 0.07 -6.14 10.69
C SER A 378 1.33 -5.44 11.23
N TYR A 379 2.50 -5.69 10.64
CA TYR A 379 3.77 -5.05 10.98
C TYR A 379 4.06 -3.79 10.15
N ASN A 380 3.17 -3.40 9.23
CA ASN A 380 3.34 -2.20 8.39
C ASN A 380 1.98 -1.75 7.79
N VAL A 381 0.99 -1.43 8.64
CA VAL A 381 -0.35 -1.03 8.18
C VAL A 381 -0.35 0.45 7.76
N TYR A 382 -0.88 0.75 6.57
CA TYR A 382 -1.02 2.13 6.07
C TYR A 382 -2.41 2.70 6.39
N PRO A 383 -2.55 4.01 6.70
CA PRO A 383 -3.85 4.63 6.94
C PRO A 383 -4.87 4.49 5.80
N GLU A 384 -4.43 4.49 4.55
CA GLU A 384 -5.30 4.31 3.37
C GLU A 384 -5.99 2.94 3.35
N LEU A 385 -5.49 1.97 4.11
CA LEU A 385 -6.11 0.67 4.24
C LEU A 385 -7.42 0.72 5.01
N LEU A 386 -7.68 1.78 5.78
CA LEU A 386 -8.94 1.97 6.48
C LEU A 386 -10.14 2.10 5.53
N ASP A 387 -9.93 2.61 4.32
CA ASP A 387 -10.97 2.68 3.28
C ASP A 387 -11.32 1.30 2.69
N LEU A 388 -10.37 0.36 2.74
CA LEU A 388 -10.43 -0.90 2.01
C LEU A 388 -10.73 -2.10 2.92
N TYR A 389 -10.35 -2.01 4.19
CA TYR A 389 -10.38 -3.14 5.12
C TYR A 389 -11.20 -2.82 6.37
N PRO A 390 -12.49 -3.18 6.39
CA PRO A 390 -13.39 -2.94 7.51
C PRO A 390 -12.93 -3.54 8.85
N PHE A 391 -12.11 -4.60 8.84
CA PHE A 391 -11.60 -5.23 10.07
C PHE A 391 -10.55 -4.38 10.79
N LEU A 392 -10.05 -3.30 10.17
CA LEU A 392 -9.19 -2.33 10.84
C LEU A 392 -10.00 -1.36 11.72
N HIS A 393 -11.33 -1.36 11.62
CA HIS A 393 -12.24 -0.56 12.46
C HIS A 393 -12.76 -1.38 13.64
N HIS A 394 -13.06 -0.73 14.76
CA HIS A 394 -13.75 -1.41 15.85
C HIS A 394 -15.20 -1.67 15.47
N ALA A 395 -15.76 -2.79 15.93
CA ALA A 395 -17.17 -3.10 15.73
C ALA A 395 -18.11 -2.01 16.30
N SER A 396 -17.68 -1.31 17.36
CA SER A 396 -18.39 -0.19 17.98
C SER A 396 -18.34 1.11 17.17
N ASP A 397 -17.46 1.21 16.17
CA ASP A 397 -17.38 2.41 15.31
C ASP A 397 -18.63 2.60 14.45
N HIS A 398 -19.30 1.49 14.12
CA HIS A 398 -20.54 1.44 13.35
C HIS A 398 -21.82 1.67 14.18
N GLN A 399 -21.69 1.88 15.50
CA GLN A 399 -22.81 2.25 16.35
C GLN A 399 -22.85 3.79 16.47
N ASP A 400 -23.91 4.41 15.95
CA ASP A 400 -24.06 5.87 15.84
C ASP A 400 -24.01 6.64 17.18
N ASN A 401 -24.12 5.95 18.31
CA ASN A 401 -24.21 6.56 19.64
C ASN A 401 -23.00 6.33 20.57
N SER A 402 -21.89 5.76 20.08
CA SER A 402 -20.69 5.66 20.92
C SER A 402 -19.97 7.02 20.94
N THR A 403 -20.06 7.73 22.06
CA THR A 403 -18.99 8.67 22.46
C THR A 403 -17.67 7.94 22.29
N ILE A 404 -16.69 8.56 21.63
CA ILE A 404 -15.36 7.99 21.47
C ILE A 404 -14.86 7.65 22.88
N GLU A 405 -14.80 6.37 23.23
CA GLU A 405 -14.14 5.94 24.46
C GLU A 405 -12.65 6.29 24.31
N THR A 406 -12.26 7.37 24.99
CA THR A 406 -10.93 8.01 24.88
C THR A 406 -9.83 7.27 25.65
N GLN A 407 -10.16 6.18 26.36
CA GLN A 407 -9.17 5.40 27.11
C GLN A 407 -8.71 4.19 26.29
N VAL A 408 -7.93 4.45 25.24
CA VAL A 408 -7.28 3.38 24.48
C VAL A 408 -6.02 2.92 25.21
N LYS A 409 -6.10 1.79 25.92
CA LYS A 409 -4.92 1.14 26.52
C LYS A 409 -4.27 0.23 25.48
N LEU A 410 -2.95 0.34 25.32
CA LEU A 410 -2.17 -0.64 24.57
C LEU A 410 -2.19 -2.00 25.27
N PRO A 411 -2.20 -3.13 24.53
CA PRO A 411 -2.27 -3.27 23.07
C PRO A 411 -3.72 -3.30 22.51
N LEU A 412 -3.86 -2.94 21.23
CA LEU A 412 -5.15 -2.89 20.49
C LEU A 412 -5.62 -4.27 19.96
N ASP A 413 -6.93 -4.48 19.95
CA ASP A 413 -7.65 -5.77 19.76
C ASP A 413 -7.81 -6.26 18.30
N HIS A 414 -6.96 -5.82 17.36
CA HIS A 414 -7.14 -6.10 15.90
C HIS A 414 -5.93 -6.72 15.22
N SER A 415 -5.00 -7.32 15.97
CA SER A 415 -3.74 -7.90 15.47
C SER A 415 -2.78 -6.91 14.77
N VAL A 416 -3.13 -5.62 14.65
CA VAL A 416 -2.25 -4.57 14.14
C VAL A 416 -1.15 -4.29 15.17
N LYS A 417 0.10 -4.38 14.73
CA LYS A 417 1.28 -4.17 15.57
C LYS A 417 2.01 -2.88 15.26
N VAL A 418 2.04 -2.46 14.00
CA VAL A 418 2.66 -1.21 13.57
C VAL A 418 1.77 -0.51 12.54
N VAL A 419 1.63 0.79 12.69
CA VAL A 419 0.99 1.66 11.70
C VAL A 419 2.05 2.59 11.12
N HIS A 420 2.18 2.57 9.80
CA HIS A 420 3.09 3.44 9.05
C HIS A 420 2.36 4.73 8.71
N LEU A 421 2.55 5.76 9.54
CA LEU A 421 1.93 7.08 9.40
C LEU A 421 2.66 7.92 8.36
N TRP A 422 2.79 7.35 7.16
CA TRP A 422 3.61 7.90 6.09
C TRP A 422 3.02 9.18 5.50
N HIS A 423 3.92 10.05 5.03
CA HIS A 423 3.61 11.25 4.25
C HIS A 423 2.49 12.10 4.89
N ARG A 424 1.30 12.15 4.27
CA ARG A 424 0.24 13.10 4.65
C ARG A 424 -0.42 12.75 5.98
N PHE A 425 -0.23 11.52 6.45
CA PHE A 425 -0.79 11.01 7.69
C PHE A 425 0.16 11.11 8.89
N ASN A 426 1.30 11.76 8.69
CA ASN A 426 2.31 11.92 9.72
C ASN A 426 1.93 13.04 10.72
N PRO A 427 1.70 12.74 12.02
CA PRO A 427 1.33 13.76 13.00
C PRO A 427 2.44 14.79 13.27
N GLY A 428 3.72 14.39 13.10
CA GLY A 428 4.88 15.25 13.32
C GLY A 428 5.15 16.25 12.19
N GLN A 429 4.69 16.01 10.96
CA GLN A 429 5.06 16.80 9.77
C GLN A 429 4.09 17.95 9.39
N THR A 430 3.24 18.37 10.31
CA THR A 430 2.15 19.34 10.14
C THR A 430 2.61 20.81 9.94
N THR A 431 3.40 21.15 8.92
CA THR A 431 3.85 22.56 8.78
C THR A 431 2.66 23.52 8.65
N ASN A 432 2.74 24.67 9.33
CA ASN A 432 1.67 25.68 9.33
C ASN A 432 1.32 26.23 7.93
N ALA A 433 2.18 25.99 6.94
CA ALA A 433 2.07 26.47 5.57
C ALA A 433 1.25 25.55 4.62
N ASP A 434 0.91 24.32 5.02
CA ASP A 434 0.21 23.37 4.14
C ASP A 434 -1.24 23.13 4.61
N GLU A 435 -2.13 24.03 4.19
CA GLU A 435 -3.57 23.95 4.48
C GLU A 435 -4.19 22.65 3.92
N ALA A 436 -3.70 22.16 2.77
CA ALA A 436 -4.16 20.92 2.18
C ALA A 436 -3.78 19.70 3.03
N LEU A 437 -2.57 19.70 3.62
CA LEU A 437 -2.15 18.65 4.56
C LEU A 437 -3.02 18.62 5.82
N ARG A 438 -3.31 19.78 6.42
CA ARG A 438 -4.22 19.88 7.57
C ARG A 438 -5.62 19.38 7.23
N TYR A 439 -6.15 19.80 6.09
CA TYR A 439 -7.45 19.33 5.62
C TYR A 439 -7.48 17.81 5.49
N LEU A 440 -6.47 17.20 4.88
CA LEU A 440 -6.41 15.75 4.69
C LEU A 440 -6.33 14.97 6.00
N GLN A 441 -5.49 15.40 6.94
CA GLN A 441 -5.41 14.76 8.25
C GLN A 441 -6.72 14.90 9.04
N THR A 442 -7.32 16.09 8.99
CA THR A 442 -8.63 16.35 9.59
C THR A 442 -9.70 15.48 8.94
N HIS A 443 -9.77 15.43 7.61
CA HIS A 443 -10.72 14.62 6.89
C HIS A 443 -10.56 13.13 7.19
N ALA A 444 -9.35 12.58 7.10
CA ALA A 444 -9.09 11.17 7.38
C ALA A 444 -9.51 10.76 8.81
N ARG A 445 -9.29 11.66 9.78
CA ARG A 445 -9.78 11.47 11.14
C ARG A 445 -11.30 11.50 11.19
N LEU A 446 -11.95 12.51 10.61
CA LEU A 446 -13.41 12.60 10.59
C LEU A 446 -14.06 11.40 9.88
N THR A 447 -13.42 10.86 8.85
CA THR A 447 -13.89 9.69 8.09
C THR A 447 -13.66 8.39 8.85
N HIS A 448 -12.55 8.25 9.57
CA HIS A 448 -12.19 7.02 10.27
C HIS A 448 -11.90 7.26 11.75
N LYS A 449 -12.83 6.82 12.63
CA LYS A 449 -12.64 6.82 14.10
C LYS A 449 -11.34 6.12 14.53
N GLN A 450 -10.91 5.09 13.81
CA GLN A 450 -9.65 4.40 14.08
C GLN A 450 -8.42 5.32 13.95
N MET A 451 -8.45 6.26 13.00
CA MET A 451 -7.35 7.20 12.79
C MET A 451 -7.19 8.16 13.98
N TRP A 452 -8.29 8.53 14.65
CA TRP A 452 -8.23 9.29 15.90
C TRP A 452 -7.47 8.54 16.98
N ARG A 453 -7.79 7.26 17.18
CA ARG A 453 -7.15 6.43 18.21
C ARG A 453 -5.64 6.32 17.96
N TRP A 454 -5.22 6.11 16.71
CA TRP A 454 -3.80 6.06 16.37
C TRP A 454 -3.09 7.38 16.65
N TYR A 455 -3.71 8.52 16.34
CA TYR A 455 -3.13 9.83 16.64
C TYR A 455 -3.05 10.11 18.14
N GLU A 456 -4.08 9.75 18.91
CA GLU A 456 -4.06 9.88 20.37
C GLU A 456 -2.89 9.09 20.98
N ILE A 457 -2.73 7.82 20.59
CA ILE A 457 -1.61 6.99 21.05
C ILE A 457 -0.28 7.62 20.63
N TRP A 458 -0.16 8.07 19.38
CA TRP A 458 1.06 8.69 18.89
C TRP A 458 1.45 9.91 19.71
N TRP A 459 0.48 10.79 20.03
CA TRP A 459 0.71 11.98 20.84
C TRP A 459 1.02 11.62 22.29
N ASP A 460 0.33 10.65 22.88
CA ASP A 460 0.62 10.18 24.24
C ASP A 460 2.07 9.64 24.35
N LEU A 461 2.47 8.75 23.45
CA LEU A 461 3.84 8.23 23.37
C LEU A 461 4.87 9.34 23.15
N HIS A 462 4.58 10.27 22.24
CA HIS A 462 5.42 11.44 22.01
C HIS A 462 5.63 12.26 23.30
N GLN A 463 4.54 12.60 24.00
CA GLN A 463 4.61 13.42 25.21
C GLN A 463 5.35 12.68 26.34
N GLN A 464 5.14 11.37 26.49
CA GLN A 464 5.91 10.54 27.44
C GLN A 464 7.41 10.54 27.10
N GLY A 465 7.76 10.34 25.83
CA GLY A 465 9.15 10.36 25.37
C GLY A 465 9.81 11.73 25.59
N LEU A 466 9.09 12.81 25.30
CA LEU A 466 9.58 14.18 25.49
C LEU A 466 9.78 14.51 26.98
N ALA A 467 8.86 14.07 27.85
CA ALA A 467 9.01 14.21 29.30
C ALA A 467 10.25 13.49 29.82
N LEU A 468 10.57 12.31 29.27
CA LEU A 468 11.80 11.58 29.61
C LEU A 468 13.07 12.28 29.10
N GLY A 469 13.04 12.84 27.89
CA GLY A 469 14.20 13.52 27.30
C GLY A 469 14.51 14.86 27.94
N CYS A 470 13.47 15.56 28.43
CA CYS A 470 13.53 16.93 28.95
C CYS A 470 12.75 17.10 30.26
N PRO A 471 13.03 16.34 31.34
CA PRO A 471 12.17 16.30 32.54
C PRO A 471 11.99 17.66 33.22
N GLU A 472 13.00 18.53 33.19
CA GLU A 472 12.93 19.86 33.79
C GLU A 472 12.20 20.88 32.92
N LYS A 473 12.29 20.74 31.59
CA LYS A 473 11.72 21.72 30.64
C LYS A 473 10.31 21.34 30.22
N PHE A 474 10.00 20.05 30.16
CA PHE A 474 8.72 19.55 29.70
C PHE A 474 7.53 20.11 30.48
N PRO A 475 7.52 20.16 31.84
CA PRO A 475 6.41 20.76 32.59
C PRO A 475 6.20 22.24 32.25
N VAL A 476 7.29 22.99 32.05
CA VAL A 476 7.27 24.41 31.68
C VAL A 476 6.69 24.59 30.27
N TRP A 477 7.17 23.80 29.31
CA TRP A 477 6.68 23.80 27.93
C TRP A 477 5.22 23.41 27.83
N ARG A 478 4.81 22.38 28.57
CA ARG A 478 3.41 21.92 28.61
C ARG A 478 2.51 23.00 29.18
N LYS A 479 2.88 23.59 30.32
CA LYS A 479 2.14 24.70 30.92
C LYS A 479 2.05 25.88 29.95
N TRP A 480 3.16 26.25 29.32
CA TRP A 480 3.18 27.34 28.35
C TRP A 480 2.23 27.10 27.17
N CYS A 481 2.16 25.87 26.63
CA CYS A 481 1.23 25.55 25.55
C CYS A 481 -0.24 25.69 25.97
N ILE A 482 -0.58 25.19 27.16
CA ILE A 482 -1.93 25.28 27.73
C ILE A 482 -2.30 26.76 27.94
N ASP A 483 -1.45 27.52 28.63
CA ASP A 483 -1.69 28.93 28.96
C ASP A 483 -1.80 29.78 27.68
N SER A 484 -0.96 29.53 26.66
CA SER A 484 -0.99 30.26 25.38
C SER A 484 -2.24 30.00 24.55
N HIS A 485 -2.94 28.89 24.81
CA HIS A 485 -4.14 28.47 24.09
C HIS A 485 -5.38 28.43 24.99
N ALA A 486 -5.35 29.10 26.15
CA ALA A 486 -6.44 29.14 27.12
C ALA A 486 -7.78 29.68 26.56
N LYS A 487 -7.74 30.37 25.41
CA LYS A 487 -8.93 30.88 24.69
C LYS A 487 -9.71 29.79 23.93
N TYR A 488 -9.11 28.63 23.67
CA TYR A 488 -9.74 27.53 22.93
C TYR A 488 -10.45 26.57 23.88
N GLU A 489 -11.44 25.84 23.34
CA GLU A 489 -12.04 24.72 24.06
C GLU A 489 -10.99 23.62 24.28
N LYS A 490 -10.88 23.10 25.51
CA LYS A 490 -9.90 22.08 25.93
C LYS A 490 -8.42 22.47 25.71
N PRO A 491 -7.92 23.53 26.37
CA PRO A 491 -6.54 23.99 26.23
C PRO A 491 -5.50 22.92 26.64
N GLU A 492 -5.88 21.95 27.47
CA GLU A 492 -5.06 20.80 27.87
C GLU A 492 -4.63 19.90 26.70
N LEU A 493 -5.32 19.97 25.55
CA LEU A 493 -5.00 19.23 24.33
C LEU A 493 -3.93 19.92 23.47
N TRP A 494 -3.44 21.09 23.87
CA TRP A 494 -2.30 21.73 23.24
C TRP A 494 -0.99 21.24 23.86
N VAL A 495 -0.13 20.67 23.02
CA VAL A 495 1.06 19.94 23.45
C VAL A 495 2.31 20.49 22.78
N PRO A 496 3.44 20.54 23.49
CA PRO A 496 4.70 20.99 22.92
C PRO A 496 5.22 20.00 21.87
N VAL A 497 5.82 20.56 20.81
CA VAL A 497 6.54 19.83 19.74
C VAL A 497 7.90 20.48 19.49
N LEU A 498 8.87 19.68 19.03
CA LEU A 498 10.23 20.14 18.82
C LEU A 498 10.58 20.43 17.36
N GLY A 499 9.81 19.95 16.39
CA GLY A 499 10.15 20.02 14.96
C GLY A 499 10.55 21.41 14.47
N SER A 500 9.81 22.46 14.85
CA SER A 500 10.13 23.86 14.48
C SER A 500 11.07 24.57 15.45
N PHE A 501 11.19 24.08 16.68
CA PHE A 501 12.03 24.68 17.72
C PHE A 501 13.52 24.71 17.36
N PHE A 502 13.95 23.80 16.48
CA PHE A 502 15.35 23.68 16.07
C PHE A 502 15.72 24.47 14.81
N ASP A 503 14.73 25.03 14.11
CA ASP A 503 14.92 25.83 12.90
C ASP A 503 14.94 27.34 13.21
N GLY A 504 15.14 27.70 14.49
CA GLY A 504 15.22 29.09 14.95
C GLY A 504 13.87 29.70 15.35
N GLU A 505 12.79 28.95 15.25
CA GLU A 505 11.47 29.38 15.73
C GLU A 505 11.30 29.13 17.24
N ALA A 506 10.39 29.88 17.86
CA ALA A 506 9.98 29.61 19.24
C ALA A 506 9.39 28.20 19.36
N LEU A 507 9.35 27.66 20.59
CA LEU A 507 8.68 26.39 20.89
C LEU A 507 7.28 26.42 20.28
N ALA A 508 6.94 25.40 19.48
CA ALA A 508 5.61 25.30 18.90
C ALA A 508 4.70 24.42 19.77
N CYS A 509 3.41 24.76 19.74
CA CYS A 509 2.35 23.95 20.32
C CYS A 509 1.49 23.38 19.21
N ARG A 510 1.02 22.15 19.38
CA ARG A 510 0.05 21.52 18.50
C ARG A 510 -1.13 20.99 19.29
N HIS A 511 -2.31 21.12 18.71
CA HIS A 511 -3.48 20.44 19.23
C HIS A 511 -3.37 18.94 18.91
N VAL A 512 -3.56 18.05 19.89
CA VAL A 512 -3.52 16.57 19.71
C VAL A 512 -4.38 16.13 18.54
N TYR A 513 -5.56 16.76 18.40
CA TYR A 513 -6.49 16.43 17.33
C TYR A 513 -6.32 17.28 16.08
N GLY A 514 -5.33 18.19 16.00
CA GLY A 514 -5.09 19.04 14.83
C GLY A 514 -6.28 19.88 14.34
N PHE A 515 -7.32 20.05 15.16
CA PHE A 515 -8.40 21.01 14.94
C PHE A 515 -8.03 22.29 15.68
N THR A 516 -7.93 23.39 14.95
CA THR A 516 -8.11 24.72 15.52
C THR A 516 -9.53 25.11 15.18
N TRP A 517 -10.46 24.91 16.11
CA TRP A 517 -11.81 25.50 15.99
C TRP A 517 -11.75 26.98 16.35
#